data_AF-C5B0S8-F1
#
_entry.id   AF-C5B0S8-F1
#
_cell.length_a   1.000
_cell.length_b   1.000
_cell.length_c   1.000
_cell.angle_alpha   90.00
_cell.angle_beta   90.00
_cell.angle_gamma   90.00
#
_symmetry.space_group_name_H-M   'P 1'
#
loop_
_entity.id
_entity.type
_entity.pdbx_description
1 polymer ?
#
loop_
_entity_poly.entity_id
_entity_poly.type
_entity_poly.pdbx_seq_one_letter_code
_entity_poly.pdbx_strand_id
1 'polypeptide(L)'
;MVGTPFEKGKSGNPTGRPKIPAEVRELARGATVKALSRAIELIDSADENVALKAVNTVLDRALGKPTQPVDGDGEGGPIRSLVQVRFVKPGER
;
A
#
# COMPACT_ATOMS: atom_id res chain seq x y z
N MET A 1 -19.25 -10.93 -29.00
CA MET A 1 -20.10 -9.91 -28.34
C MET A 1 -19.18 -8.83 -27.80
N VAL A 2 -19.36 -7.58 -28.23
CA VAL A 2 -18.65 -6.43 -27.67
C VAL A 2 -19.37 -6.02 -26.39
N GLY A 3 -18.66 -5.97 -25.26
CA GLY A 3 -19.23 -5.57 -23.97
C GLY A 3 -19.65 -4.11 -23.97
N THR A 4 -20.72 -3.79 -23.23
CA THR A 4 -21.21 -2.41 -23.11
C THR A 4 -20.16 -1.55 -22.39
N PRO A 5 -19.74 -0.41 -22.97
CA PRO A 5 -18.77 0.47 -22.34
C PRO A 5 -19.34 1.10 -21.06
N PHE A 6 -18.48 1.34 -20.06
CA PHE A 6 -18.88 2.05 -18.84
C PHE A 6 -19.32 3.49 -19.16
N GLU A 7 -20.32 3.99 -18.43
CA GLU A 7 -20.77 5.38 -18.57
C GLU A 7 -19.61 6.35 -18.28
N LYS A 8 -19.36 7.29 -19.20
CA LYS A 8 -18.29 8.28 -19.05
C LYS A 8 -18.50 9.08 -17.76
N GLY A 9 -17.52 9.06 -16.87
CA GLY A 9 -17.57 9.75 -15.57
C GLY A 9 -18.15 8.92 -14.42
N LYS A 10 -18.60 7.68 -14.65
CA LYS A 10 -18.96 6.74 -13.59
C LYS A 10 -17.98 5.57 -13.56
N SER A 11 -17.43 5.31 -12.38
CA SER A 11 -16.64 4.11 -12.14
C SER A 11 -17.50 2.87 -12.40
N GLY A 12 -16.95 1.87 -13.09
CA GLY A 12 -17.59 0.55 -13.21
C GLY A 12 -17.74 -0.19 -11.88
N ASN A 13 -17.03 0.27 -10.85
CA ASN A 13 -17.23 -0.12 -9.45
C ASN A 13 -17.46 1.14 -8.59
N PRO A 14 -18.70 1.68 -8.56
CA PRO A 14 -19.00 2.94 -7.89
C PRO A 14 -18.85 2.86 -6.36
N THR A 15 -18.97 1.67 -5.77
CA THR A 15 -18.81 1.44 -4.32
C THR A 15 -17.37 1.10 -3.92
N GLY A 16 -16.46 0.95 -4.90
CA GLY A 16 -15.06 0.64 -4.67
C GLY A 16 -14.83 -0.80 -4.20
N ARG A 17 -13.60 -1.10 -3.81
CA ARG A 17 -13.26 -2.42 -3.26
C ARG A 17 -14.00 -2.61 -1.92
N PRO A 18 -14.78 -3.70 -1.73
CA PRO A 18 -15.43 -3.97 -0.45
C PRO A 18 -14.43 -3.93 0.70
N LYS A 19 -14.83 -3.31 1.82
CA LYS A 19 -14.02 -3.29 3.03
C LYS A 19 -13.86 -4.70 3.57
N ILE A 20 -12.64 -5.03 4.00
CA ILE A 20 -12.39 -6.28 4.72
C ILE A 20 -13.21 -6.27 6.03
N PRO A 21 -14.01 -7.31 6.31
CA PRO A 21 -14.74 -7.43 7.57
C PRO A 21 -13.81 -7.30 8.79
N ALA A 22 -14.27 -6.66 9.85
CA ALA A 22 -13.46 -6.41 11.04
C ALA A 22 -12.95 -7.71 11.67
N GLU A 23 -13.82 -8.72 11.77
CA GLU A 23 -13.50 -10.06 12.30
C GLU A 23 -12.31 -10.73 11.59
N VAL A 24 -12.24 -10.61 10.26
CA VAL A 24 -11.14 -11.18 9.47
C VAL A 24 -9.83 -10.47 9.76
N ARG A 25 -9.87 -9.14 9.92
CA ARG A 25 -8.69 -8.35 10.28
C ARG A 25 -8.18 -8.72 11.67
N GLU A 26 -9.06 -8.85 12.65
CA GLU A 26 -8.66 -9.21 14.02
C GLU A 26 -8.11 -10.63 14.10
N LEU A 27 -8.74 -11.59 13.40
CA LEU A 27 -8.22 -12.95 13.31
C LEU A 27 -6.81 -12.99 12.69
N ALA A 28 -6.61 -12.24 11.60
CA ALA A 28 -5.30 -12.15 10.95
C ALA A 28 -4.24 -11.50 11.87
N ARG A 29 -4.60 -10.46 12.63
CA ARG A 29 -3.72 -9.85 13.64
C ARG A 29 -3.32 -10.86 14.71
N GLY A 30 -4.27 -11.64 15.21
CA GLY A 30 -4.00 -12.69 16.21
C GLY A 30 -3.05 -13.79 15.70
N ALA A 31 -3.07 -14.07 14.39
CA ALA A 31 -2.20 -15.08 13.78
C ALA A 31 -0.75 -14.62 13.54
N THR A 32 -0.41 -13.36 13.84
CA THR A 32 0.89 -12.76 13.48
C THR A 32 2.09 -13.57 13.98
N VAL A 33 2.07 -14.02 15.23
CA VAL A 33 3.18 -14.80 15.83
C VAL A 33 3.39 -16.12 15.10
N LYS A 34 2.29 -16.83 14.81
CA LYS A 34 2.32 -18.10 14.07
C LYS A 34 2.82 -17.89 12.64
N ALA A 35 2.36 -16.84 11.96
CA ALA A 35 2.78 -16.52 10.61
C ALA A 35 4.28 -16.19 10.54
N LEU A 36 4.80 -15.43 11.51
CA LEU A 36 6.22 -15.10 11.57
C LEU A 36 7.08 -16.33 11.88
N SER A 37 6.63 -17.19 12.80
CA SER A 37 7.32 -18.47 13.09
C SER A 37 7.44 -19.33 11.83
N ARG A 38 6.34 -19.43 11.06
CA ARG A 38 6.36 -20.15 9.79
C ARG A 38 7.27 -19.50 8.76
N ALA A 39 7.36 -18.16 8.72
CA ALA A 39 8.28 -17.47 7.83
C ALA A 39 9.75 -17.78 8.18
N ILE A 40 10.10 -17.87 9.46
CA ILE A 40 11.45 -18.24 9.91
C ILE A 40 11.80 -19.65 9.43
N GLU A 41 10.91 -20.62 9.58
CA GLU A 41 11.12 -21.99 9.07
C GLU A 41 11.32 -22.05 7.55
N LEU A 42 10.68 -21.14 6.79
CA LEU A 42 10.78 -21.09 5.33
C LEU A 42 12.12 -20.53 4.83
N ILE A 43 12.97 -19.98 5.71
CA ILE A 43 14.33 -19.55 5.36
C ILE A 43 15.15 -20.76 4.88
N ASP A 44 14.92 -21.94 5.45
CA ASP A 44 15.61 -23.18 5.10
C ASP A 44 14.93 -23.97 3.95
N SER A 45 14.04 -23.32 3.20
CA SER A 45 13.38 -23.92 2.05
C SER A 45 14.37 -24.25 0.93
N ALA A 46 14.23 -25.43 0.31
CA ALA A 46 15.01 -25.81 -0.88
C ALA A 46 14.68 -24.95 -2.11
N ASP A 47 13.49 -24.35 -2.17
CA ASP A 47 13.16 -23.34 -3.18
C ASP A 47 13.74 -21.98 -2.77
N GLU A 48 14.75 -21.52 -3.51
CA GLU A 48 15.44 -20.26 -3.29
C GLU A 48 14.50 -19.05 -3.33
N ASN A 49 13.44 -19.07 -4.15
CA ASN A 49 12.49 -17.96 -4.21
C ASN A 49 11.65 -17.88 -2.94
N VAL A 50 11.32 -19.03 -2.35
CA VAL A 50 10.59 -19.09 -1.07
C VAL A 50 11.50 -18.63 0.07
N ALA A 51 12.74 -19.13 0.11
CA ALA A 51 13.73 -18.74 1.11
C ALA A 51 14.02 -17.23 1.06
N LEU A 52 14.27 -16.67 -0.13
CA LEU A 52 14.52 -15.24 -0.30
C LEU A 52 13.35 -14.38 0.18
N LYS A 53 12.11 -14.78 -0.15
CA LYS A 53 10.90 -14.07 0.32
C LYS A 53 10.75 -14.14 1.84
N ALA A 54 11.05 -15.30 2.43
CA ALA A 54 11.01 -15.49 3.88
C ALA A 54 12.04 -14.60 4.59
N VAL A 55 13.28 -14.61 4.13
CA VAL A 55 14.37 -13.75 4.65
C VAL A 55 13.97 -12.28 4.59
N ASN A 56 13.56 -11.78 3.42
CA ASN A 56 13.15 -10.38 3.27
C ASN A 56 11.96 -10.03 4.18
N THR A 57 10.98 -10.93 4.32
CA THR A 57 9.80 -10.73 5.17
C THR A 57 10.16 -10.56 6.65
N VAL A 58 11.17 -11.31 7.12
CA VAL A 58 11.67 -11.23 8.50
C VAL A 58 12.51 -9.96 8.69
N LEU A 59 13.43 -9.67 7.77
CA LEU A 59 14.30 -8.48 7.85
C LEU A 59 13.50 -7.17 7.78
N ASP A 60 12.51 -7.08 6.90
CA ASP A 60 11.62 -5.90 6.79
C ASP A 60 10.90 -5.59 8.11
N ARG A 61 10.66 -6.60 8.97
CA ARG A 61 10.03 -6.41 10.29
C ARG A 61 11.02 -6.07 11.39
N ALA A 62 12.23 -6.63 11.31
CA ALA A 62 13.28 -6.38 12.29
C ALA A 62 13.95 -5.01 12.09
N LEU A 63 14.18 -4.63 10.83
CA LEU A 63 14.98 -3.45 10.46
C LEU A 63 14.13 -2.36 9.79
N GLY A 64 12.87 -2.66 9.45
CA GLY A 64 12.03 -1.77 8.65
C GLY A 64 12.34 -1.87 7.15
N LYS A 65 11.52 -1.19 6.36
CA LYS A 65 11.78 -1.02 4.92
C LYS A 65 12.75 0.15 4.69
N PRO A 66 13.56 0.11 3.61
CA PRO A 66 14.33 1.26 3.20
C PRO A 66 13.47 2.51 3.10
N THR A 67 13.98 3.65 3.60
CA THR A 67 13.29 4.93 3.52
C THR A 67 12.99 5.25 2.05
N GLN A 68 11.70 5.37 1.71
CA GLN A 68 11.31 5.81 0.39
C GLN A 68 11.65 7.30 0.26
N PRO A 69 12.50 7.70 -0.71
CA PRO A 69 12.73 9.11 -0.96
C PRO A 69 11.41 9.74 -1.40
N VAL A 70 11.02 10.83 -0.75
CA VAL A 70 9.87 11.62 -1.17
C VAL A 70 10.40 12.81 -1.93
N ASP A 71 10.06 12.85 -3.21
CA ASP A 71 10.56 13.82 -4.16
C ASP A 71 9.43 14.80 -4.50
N GLY A 72 9.70 16.10 -4.32
CA GLY A 72 8.71 17.15 -4.55
C GLY A 72 8.50 17.49 -6.03
N ASP A 73 9.57 17.44 -6.82
CA ASP A 73 9.61 17.87 -8.23
C ASP A 73 10.12 16.79 -9.19
N GLY A 74 10.59 15.64 -8.69
CA GLY A 74 11.15 14.57 -9.50
C GLY A 74 12.66 14.70 -9.73
N GLU A 75 13.31 15.72 -9.12
CA GLU A 75 14.76 15.95 -9.18
C GLU A 75 15.48 15.63 -7.85
N GLY A 76 14.80 14.96 -6.91
CA GLY A 76 15.33 14.61 -5.59
C GLY A 76 15.32 15.76 -4.59
N GLY A 77 14.56 16.82 -4.87
CA GLY A 77 14.47 18.01 -4.02
C GLY A 77 13.62 17.81 -2.77
N PRO A 78 13.92 18.51 -1.66
CA PRO A 78 13.07 18.47 -0.47
C PRO A 78 11.66 18.98 -0.79
N ILE A 79 10.63 18.30 -0.27
CA ILE A 79 9.24 18.73 -0.41
C ILE A 79 9.07 20.12 0.23
N ARG A 80 8.69 21.11 -0.59
CA ARG A 80 8.31 22.43 -0.09
C ARG A 80 6.84 22.42 0.30
N SER A 81 6.55 22.20 1.58
CA SER A 81 5.20 22.40 2.12
C SER A 81 4.90 23.90 2.19
N LEU A 82 4.30 24.45 1.15
CA LEU A 82 3.81 25.84 1.13
C LEU A 82 2.29 25.87 1.31
N VAL A 83 1.82 26.63 2.31
CA VAL A 83 0.39 26.94 2.45
C VAL A 83 0.06 28.06 1.46
N GLN A 84 -0.60 27.73 0.34
CA GLN A 84 -1.09 28.73 -0.60
C GLN A 84 -2.48 29.21 -0.17
N VAL A 85 -2.55 30.38 0.46
CA VAL A 85 -3.83 31.07 0.69
C VAL A 85 -4.14 31.91 -0.54
N ARG A 86 -5.14 31.50 -1.32
CA ARG A 86 -5.68 32.29 -2.44
C ARG A 86 -6.92 33.04 -1.97
N PHE A 87 -6.82 34.36 -1.84
CA PHE A 87 -7.99 35.21 -1.69
C PHE A 87 -8.62 35.42 -3.06
N VAL A 88 -9.81 34.87 -3.27
CA VAL A 88 -10.63 35.16 -4.45
C VAL A 88 -11.58 36.32 -4.12
N LYS A 89 -11.67 37.30 -5.02
CA LYS A 89 -12.66 38.38 -4.86
C LYS A 89 -14.07 37.79 -4.96
N PRO A 90 -15.04 38.26 -4.15
CA PRO A 90 -16.42 37.85 -4.33
C PRO A 90 -16.92 38.35 -5.69
N GLY A 91 -17.17 37.46 -6.65
CA GLY A 91 -17.80 37.80 -7.93
C GLY A 91 -17.20 37.18 -9.19
N GLU A 92 -15.99 36.63 -9.15
CA GLU A 92 -15.45 35.83 -10.27
C GLU A 92 -15.67 34.34 -9.99
N ARG A 93 -16.79 33.81 -10.50
CA ARG A 93 -16.98 32.39 -10.78
C ARG A 93 -16.98 32.18 -12.28
#